data_AF-A0A9E7KSG5-F1
#
_entry.id   AF-A0A9E7KSG5-F1
#
_cell.length_a   1.000
_cell.length_b   1.000
_cell.length_c   1.000
_cell.angle_alpha   90.00
_cell.angle_beta   90.00
_cell.angle_gamma   90.00
#
_symmetry.space_group_name_H-M   'P 1'
#
loop_
_entity.id
_entity.type
_entity.pdbx_description
1 polymer ?
#
loop_
_entity_poly.entity_id
_entity_poly.type
_entity_poly.pdbx_seq_one_letter_code
_entity_poly.pdbx_strand_id
1 'polypeptide(L)'
;MAVPSRPAAGTLIICPTSVLRQWAEELKTRVTSSANLSFLVYHGNNRTKDPHELTKYDVVLTTYAIVSMEVPKQPLVGEDDEEKRKHDSPIRHMADKKRKGSPSSSKKCMKNGNETQSALLQSSVRPLARVRWFRVILDEAQSIKNHRTQVARACWGLRAKRRWCLSGTPIQNAVDDLYSYFRFLGYQPYADYGSFCSMIKNTISRNPTNGYKMLQTVLKTIMLRRTKGELKILLLQ
;
A
#
# COMPACT_ATOMS: atom_id res chain seq x y z
N MET A 1 -29.03 -9.27 8.14
CA MET A 1 -28.13 -8.97 9.29
C MET A 1 -27.18 -7.86 8.86
N ALA A 2 -27.14 -6.73 9.58
CA ALA A 2 -26.26 -5.61 9.22
C ALA A 2 -24.80 -6.00 9.51
N VAL A 3 -23.92 -5.88 8.51
CA VAL A 3 -22.47 -6.03 8.72
C VAL A 3 -22.04 -4.95 9.71
N PRO A 4 -21.42 -5.28 10.86
CA PRO A 4 -21.02 -4.25 11.83
C PRO A 4 -20.11 -3.24 11.14
N SER A 5 -20.53 -1.98 11.15
CA SER A 5 -19.81 -0.90 10.49
C SER A 5 -18.48 -0.67 11.20
N ARG A 6 -17.37 -0.70 10.46
CA ARG A 6 -16.04 -0.38 10.98
C ARG A 6 -16.03 1.00 11.64
N PRO A 7 -15.45 1.16 12.85
CA PRO A 7 -15.42 2.45 13.51
C PRO A 7 -14.58 3.46 12.71
N ALA A 8 -15.02 4.71 12.68
CA ALA A 8 -14.30 5.79 12.03
C ALA A 8 -13.32 6.44 13.01
N ALA A 9 -12.12 6.75 12.55
CA ALA A 9 -11.11 7.45 13.34
C ALA A 9 -10.50 8.62 12.55
N GLY A 10 -9.71 9.44 13.23
CA GLY A 10 -9.05 10.62 12.66
C GLY A 10 -7.92 10.29 11.68
N THR A 11 -6.70 10.73 12.02
CA THR A 11 -5.52 10.61 11.16
C THR A 11 -4.62 9.47 11.61
N LEU A 12 -4.21 8.60 10.69
CA LEU A 12 -3.13 7.64 10.90
C LEU A 12 -1.86 8.15 10.22
N ILE A 13 -0.77 8.27 10.96
CA ILE A 13 0.55 8.59 10.42
C ILE A 13 1.42 7.34 10.54
N ILE A 14 2.02 6.95 9.43
CA ILE A 14 2.91 5.79 9.32
C ILE A 14 4.28 6.33 8.96
N CYS A 15 5.26 6.12 9.83
CA CYS A 15 6.62 6.62 9.63
C CYS A 15 7.66 5.52 9.92
N PRO A 16 8.94 5.72 9.55
CA PRO A 16 10.02 4.87 10.04
C PRO A 16 10.08 4.87 11.57
N THR A 17 10.50 3.75 12.17
CA THR A 17 10.63 3.64 13.63
C THR A 17 11.59 4.69 14.20
N SER A 18 12.62 5.07 13.45
CA SER A 18 13.62 6.06 13.85
C SER A 18 13.04 7.46 14.10
N VAL A 19 11.98 7.86 13.37
CA VAL A 19 11.37 9.21 13.48
C VAL A 19 10.07 9.21 14.28
N LEU A 20 9.62 8.06 14.78
CA LEU A 20 8.35 7.94 15.51
C LEU A 20 8.32 8.82 16.77
N ARG A 21 9.42 8.87 17.53
CA ARG A 21 9.54 9.71 18.73
C ARG A 21 9.55 11.20 18.37
N GLN A 22 10.24 11.56 17.29
CA GLN A 22 10.28 12.94 16.79
C GLN A 22 8.87 13.42 16.40
N TRP A 23 8.10 12.61 15.67
CA TRP A 23 6.69 12.92 15.36
C TRP A 23 5.84 13.16 16.62
N ALA A 24 6.00 12.33 17.64
CA ALA A 24 5.28 12.49 18.90
C ALA A 24 5.65 13.80 19.62
N GLU A 25 6.94 14.16 19.62
CA GLU A 25 7.43 15.39 20.21
C GLU A 25 6.99 16.63 19.43
N GLU A 26 6.98 16.56 18.09
CA GLU A 26 6.48 17.64 17.23
C GLU A 26 4.97 17.85 17.43
N LEU A 27 4.16 16.79 17.50
CA LEU A 27 2.73 16.93 17.82
C LEU A 27 2.51 17.57 19.20
N LYS A 28 3.35 17.23 20.18
CA LYS A 28 3.26 17.80 21.54
C LYS A 28 3.67 19.28 21.60
N THR A 29 4.67 19.69 20.82
CA THR A 29 5.30 21.01 20.94
C THR A 29 4.81 22.04 19.91
N ARG A 30 4.35 21.58 18.74
CA ARG A 30 3.97 22.45 17.62
C ARG A 30 2.46 22.67 17.51
N VAL A 31 1.65 21.80 18.11
CA VAL A 31 0.20 22.01 18.15
C VAL A 31 -0.12 23.01 19.24
N THR A 32 -0.86 24.07 18.88
CA THR A 32 -1.27 25.10 19.83
C THR A 32 -2.12 24.49 20.95
N SER A 33 -1.86 24.89 22.19
CA SER A 33 -2.60 24.37 23.36
C SER A 33 -4.12 24.56 23.25
N SER A 34 -4.57 25.55 22.48
CA SER A 34 -5.98 25.81 22.17
C SER A 34 -6.64 24.73 21.30
N ALA A 35 -5.87 23.96 20.52
CA ALA A 35 -6.39 22.92 19.65
C ALA A 35 -6.63 21.58 20.38
N ASN A 36 -6.05 21.41 21.58
CA ASN A 36 -6.18 20.23 22.44
C ASN A 36 -6.14 18.88 21.68
N LEU A 37 -5.18 18.73 20.76
CA LEU A 37 -5.11 17.57 19.87
C LEU A 37 -4.63 16.33 20.64
N SER A 38 -5.45 15.29 20.63
CA SER A 38 -5.13 14.02 21.26
C SER A 38 -4.38 13.11 20.28
N PHE A 39 -3.31 12.45 20.75
CA PHE A 39 -2.60 11.48 19.93
C PHE A 39 -2.16 10.23 20.69
N LEU A 40 -2.02 9.13 19.97
CA LEU A 40 -1.56 7.84 20.47
C LEU A 40 -0.34 7.37 19.68
N VAL A 41 0.72 6.97 20.38
CA VAL A 41 1.85 6.22 19.80
C VAL A 41 1.51 4.72 19.82
N TYR A 42 1.00 4.20 18.70
CA TYR A 42 0.66 2.80 18.53
C TYR A 42 1.89 1.99 18.09
N HIS A 43 2.73 1.63 19.05
CA HIS A 43 3.97 0.87 18.86
C HIS A 43 4.29 -0.03 20.08
N GLY A 44 5.14 -1.06 19.90
CA GLY A 44 5.57 -1.95 20.99
C GLY A 44 4.59 -3.09 21.31
N ASN A 45 4.80 -3.79 22.43
CA ASN A 45 4.04 -5.01 22.74
C ASN A 45 2.72 -4.75 23.48
N ASN A 46 2.58 -3.60 24.14
CA ASN A 46 1.40 -3.24 24.95
C ASN A 46 0.32 -2.49 24.16
N ARG A 47 0.27 -2.70 22.85
CA ARG A 47 -0.72 -2.08 21.97
C ARG A 47 -2.12 -2.65 22.23
N THR A 48 -3.12 -1.79 22.19
CA THR A 48 -4.53 -2.21 22.27
C THR A 48 -4.87 -3.20 21.16
N LYS A 49 -5.74 -4.17 21.46
CA LYS A 49 -6.34 -5.10 20.47
C LYS A 49 -7.74 -4.69 20.06
N ASP A 50 -8.30 -3.65 20.68
CA ASP A 50 -9.61 -3.11 20.35
C ASP A 50 -9.47 -1.93 19.37
N PRO A 51 -10.09 -2.00 18.17
CA PRO A 51 -10.09 -0.87 17.24
C PRO A 51 -10.81 0.38 17.77
N HIS A 52 -11.74 0.27 18.73
CA HIS A 52 -12.45 1.45 19.25
C HIS A 52 -11.54 2.35 20.10
N GLU A 53 -10.57 1.77 20.81
CA GLU A 53 -9.55 2.57 21.53
C GLU A 53 -8.78 3.50 20.59
N LEU A 54 -8.53 3.09 19.35
CA LEU A 54 -7.85 3.93 18.35
C LEU A 54 -8.71 5.13 17.93
N THR A 55 -10.02 5.04 18.07
CA THR A 55 -10.97 6.08 17.61
C THR A 55 -11.12 7.23 18.60
N LYS A 56 -10.63 7.05 19.83
CA LYS A 56 -10.61 8.08 20.88
C LYS A 56 -9.57 9.17 20.64
N TYR A 57 -8.66 8.97 19.70
CA TYR A 57 -7.56 9.88 19.40
C TYR A 57 -7.73 10.53 18.04
N ASP A 58 -7.35 11.80 17.94
CA ASP A 58 -7.36 12.55 16.68
C ASP A 58 -6.25 12.07 15.73
N VAL A 59 -5.10 11.68 16.30
CA VAL A 59 -3.94 11.18 15.57
C VAL A 59 -3.43 9.87 16.19
N VAL A 60 -3.20 8.86 15.35
CA VAL A 60 -2.50 7.63 15.72
C VAL A 60 -1.18 7.57 14.94
N LEU A 61 -0.07 7.50 15.67
CA LEU A 61 1.27 7.32 15.11
C LEU A 61 1.64 5.83 15.14
N THR A 62 2.12 5.29 14.03
CA THR A 62 2.61 3.91 13.97
C THR A 62 3.74 3.74 12.96
N THR A 63 4.25 2.53 12.81
CA THR A 63 5.36 2.23 11.91
C THR A 63 4.95 1.31 10.76
N TYR A 64 5.72 1.37 9.67
CA TYR A 64 5.55 0.47 8.53
C TYR A 64 5.58 -1.01 8.91
N ALA A 65 6.43 -1.40 9.87
CA ALA A 65 6.53 -2.78 10.34
C ALA A 65 5.20 -3.25 10.97
N ILE A 66 4.60 -2.41 11.82
CA ILE A 66 3.31 -2.70 12.44
C ILE A 66 2.22 -2.84 11.38
N VAL A 67 2.14 -1.92 10.42
CA VAL A 67 1.16 -1.98 9.35
C VAL A 67 1.31 -3.26 8.53
N SER A 68 2.54 -3.65 8.19
CA SER A 68 2.84 -4.89 7.45
C SER A 68 2.45 -6.16 8.21
N MET A 69 2.41 -6.12 9.54
CA MET A 69 1.99 -7.24 10.39
C MET A 69 0.47 -7.28 10.58
N GLU A 70 -0.18 -6.12 10.70
CA GLU A 70 -1.57 -6.02 11.13
C GLU A 70 -2.59 -5.93 10.00
N VAL A 71 -2.17 -5.41 8.84
CA VAL A 71 -3.06 -5.19 7.71
C VAL A 71 -2.95 -6.33 6.70
N PRO A 72 -4.07 -6.96 6.30
CA PRO A 72 -4.05 -7.96 5.24
C PRO A 72 -3.46 -7.40 3.94
N LYS A 73 -2.47 -8.11 3.39
CA LYS A 73 -1.81 -7.70 2.15
C LYS A 73 -2.77 -7.85 0.98
N GLN A 74 -2.94 -6.77 0.23
CA GLN A 74 -3.67 -6.83 -1.03
C GLN A 74 -2.97 -7.75 -2.03
N PRO A 75 -3.68 -8.43 -2.95
CA PRO A 75 -3.04 -9.28 -3.96
C PRO A 75 -2.10 -8.47 -4.86
N LEU A 76 -1.11 -9.15 -5.45
CA LEU A 76 -0.34 -8.56 -6.53
C LEU A 76 -1.24 -8.41 -7.76
N VAL A 77 -1.08 -7.30 -8.48
CA VAL A 77 -1.80 -7.05 -9.73
C VAL A 77 -0.80 -7.28 -10.86
N GLY A 78 -1.03 -8.28 -11.72
CA GLY A 78 -0.27 -8.48 -12.96
C GLY A 78 0.58 -9.76 -13.12
N GLU A 79 0.32 -10.84 -12.39
CA GLU A 79 1.02 -12.13 -12.64
C GLU A 79 0.31 -13.04 -13.66
N ASP A 80 -0.95 -12.77 -14.03
CA ASP A 80 -1.72 -13.67 -14.89
C ASP A 80 -1.31 -13.68 -16.38
N ASP A 81 -0.52 -12.71 -16.85
CA ASP A 81 -0.23 -12.54 -18.29
C ASP A 81 1.22 -12.83 -18.72
N GLU A 82 2.21 -12.78 -17.83
CA GLU A 82 3.62 -12.98 -18.20
C GLU A 82 4.09 -14.45 -18.05
N GLU A 83 3.58 -15.21 -17.08
CA GLU A 83 3.94 -16.65 -16.94
C GLU A 83 3.26 -17.54 -17.99
N LYS A 84 2.06 -17.19 -18.46
CA LYS A 84 1.36 -17.97 -19.50
C LYS A 84 2.01 -17.87 -20.89
N ARG A 85 2.79 -16.81 -21.15
CA ARG A 85 3.44 -16.62 -22.47
C ARG A 85 4.73 -17.41 -22.65
N LYS A 86 5.25 -18.07 -21.60
CA LYS A 86 6.47 -18.87 -21.68
C LYS A 86 6.25 -20.38 -21.86
N HIS A 87 4.99 -20.86 -21.87
CA HIS A 87 4.70 -22.29 -21.93
C HIS A 87 3.91 -22.75 -23.17
N ASP A 88 3.80 -21.95 -24.22
CA ASP A 88 3.15 -22.39 -25.45
C ASP A 88 3.98 -22.05 -26.70
N SER A 89 4.94 -22.93 -26.98
CA SER A 89 5.47 -23.13 -28.33
C SER A 89 5.91 -24.60 -28.48
N PRO A 90 5.39 -25.34 -29.48
CA PRO A 90 5.58 -26.78 -29.61
C PRO A 90 6.82 -27.11 -30.43
N ILE A 91 7.75 -27.90 -29.88
CA ILE A 91 8.76 -28.61 -30.69
C ILE A 91 8.80 -30.07 -30.27
N ARG A 92 8.62 -30.92 -31.29
CA ARG A 92 8.59 -32.39 -31.29
C ARG A 92 10.00 -32.97 -31.36
N HIS A 93 10.06 -34.26 -31.04
CA HIS A 93 11.15 -35.25 -31.19
C HIS A 93 12.24 -35.24 -30.11
N MET A 94 12.80 -36.35 -29.65
CA MET A 94 12.42 -37.77 -29.48
C MET A 94 13.69 -38.42 -28.87
N ALA A 95 13.63 -39.13 -27.74
CA ALA A 95 14.42 -40.37 -27.47
C ALA A 95 14.34 -40.81 -25.99
N ASP A 96 14.10 -42.12 -25.85
CA ASP A 96 13.92 -42.96 -24.66
C ASP A 96 15.08 -43.02 -23.64
N LYS A 97 14.74 -43.13 -22.34
CA LYS A 97 14.95 -44.38 -21.57
C LYS A 97 14.30 -44.37 -20.17
N LYS A 98 13.29 -45.25 -20.04
CA LYS A 98 12.67 -45.89 -18.86
C LYS A 98 13.52 -45.96 -17.57
N ARG A 99 12.86 -45.78 -16.41
CA ARG A 99 12.40 -46.89 -15.52
C ARG A 99 11.63 -46.42 -14.25
N LYS A 100 10.40 -46.98 -14.09
CA LYS A 100 9.63 -47.40 -12.88
C LYS A 100 9.40 -46.40 -11.73
N GLY A 101 8.23 -46.21 -11.11
CA GLY A 101 6.91 -46.86 -11.14
C GLY A 101 5.90 -46.11 -10.23
N SER A 102 4.61 -46.21 -10.59
CA SER A 102 3.33 -45.62 -10.14
C SER A 102 2.82 -46.09 -8.74
N PRO A 103 1.64 -45.68 -8.16
CA PRO A 103 0.45 -45.05 -8.79
C PRO A 103 -0.35 -43.95 -8.02
N SER A 104 -0.88 -43.00 -8.81
CA SER A 104 -2.28 -42.53 -8.96
C SER A 104 -3.21 -42.13 -7.79
N SER A 105 -4.07 -41.15 -8.14
CA SER A 105 -5.40 -40.79 -7.59
C SER A 105 -5.37 -39.72 -6.47
N SER A 106 -6.13 -38.63 -6.47
CA SER A 106 -7.37 -38.27 -7.16
C SER A 106 -7.51 -36.75 -7.29
N LYS A 107 -8.09 -36.32 -8.40
CA LYS A 107 -8.71 -35.00 -8.58
C LYS A 107 -9.72 -34.74 -7.45
N LYS A 108 -9.68 -33.58 -6.82
CA LYS A 108 -10.88 -32.97 -6.25
C LYS A 108 -10.90 -31.46 -6.49
N CYS A 109 -11.63 -31.09 -7.53
CA CYS A 109 -12.25 -29.80 -7.69
C CYS A 109 -13.30 -29.66 -6.57
N MET A 110 -13.23 -28.61 -5.73
CA MET A 110 -14.39 -28.18 -4.94
C MET A 110 -14.48 -26.65 -4.90
N LYS A 111 -15.55 -26.17 -5.52
CA LYS A 111 -16.15 -24.83 -5.39
C LYS A 111 -16.78 -24.66 -4.00
N ASN A 112 -16.91 -23.38 -3.64
CA ASN A 112 -17.87 -22.78 -2.70
C ASN A 112 -17.61 -22.93 -1.20
N GLY A 113 -16.98 -21.90 -0.63
CA GLY A 113 -16.93 -21.64 0.81
C GLY A 113 -16.68 -20.15 1.12
N ASN A 114 -17.27 -19.22 0.35
CA ASN A 114 -16.92 -17.80 0.44
C ASN A 114 -17.52 -17.06 1.65
N GLU A 115 -18.59 -17.58 2.27
CA GLU A 115 -19.29 -16.84 3.33
C GLU A 115 -18.72 -17.14 4.74
N THR A 116 -18.31 -18.38 5.01
CA THR A 116 -17.81 -18.79 6.35
C THR A 116 -16.34 -18.43 6.59
N GLN A 117 -15.50 -18.38 5.56
CA GLN A 117 -14.09 -17.94 5.69
C GLN A 117 -13.97 -16.42 5.90
N SER A 118 -14.86 -15.63 5.31
CA SER A 118 -14.85 -14.17 5.42
C SER A 118 -15.05 -13.70 6.88
N ALA A 119 -15.93 -14.35 7.64
CA ALA A 119 -16.20 -14.04 9.04
C ALA A 119 -15.05 -14.45 9.99
N LEU A 120 -14.40 -15.60 9.75
CA LEU A 120 -13.23 -16.05 10.52
C LEU A 120 -11.97 -15.23 10.19
N LEU A 121 -11.82 -14.80 8.94
CA LEU A 121 -10.77 -13.83 8.58
C LEU A 121 -11.02 -12.50 9.28
N GLN A 122 -12.27 -12.04 9.38
CA GLN A 122 -12.65 -10.81 10.09
C GLN A 122 -12.30 -10.83 11.59
N SER A 123 -12.34 -11.98 12.27
CA SER A 123 -11.95 -12.10 13.69
C SER A 123 -10.42 -12.05 13.90
N SER A 124 -9.65 -12.38 12.87
CA SER A 124 -8.17 -12.33 12.88
C SER A 124 -7.57 -10.97 12.49
N VAL A 125 -8.39 -10.06 11.94
CA VAL A 125 -7.91 -8.76 11.48
C VAL A 125 -7.57 -7.88 12.67
N ARG A 126 -6.31 -7.44 12.72
CA ARG A 126 -5.76 -6.61 13.79
C ARG A 126 -6.34 -5.18 13.76
N PRO A 127 -6.24 -4.41 14.86
CA PRO A 127 -6.98 -3.16 15.05
C PRO A 127 -6.88 -2.17 13.89
N LEU A 128 -5.67 -1.94 13.36
CA LEU A 128 -5.44 -0.94 12.32
C LEU A 128 -6.26 -1.17 11.03
N ALA A 129 -6.47 -2.44 10.66
CA ALA A 129 -7.23 -2.79 9.46
C ALA A 129 -8.75 -2.77 9.67
N ARG A 130 -9.22 -2.79 10.92
CA ARG A 130 -10.64 -2.71 11.28
C ARG A 130 -11.15 -1.28 11.42
N VAL A 131 -10.28 -0.28 11.40
CA VAL A 131 -10.64 1.14 11.47
C VAL A 131 -10.79 1.74 10.07
N ARG A 132 -11.75 2.66 9.90
CA ARG A 132 -11.87 3.51 8.70
C ARG A 132 -11.31 4.90 9.03
N TRP A 133 -10.12 5.18 8.53
CA TRP A 133 -9.40 6.42 8.78
C TRP A 133 -9.98 7.56 7.94
N PHE A 134 -10.07 8.76 8.52
CA PHE A 134 -10.33 9.96 7.75
C PHE A 134 -9.16 10.27 6.83
N ARG A 135 -7.93 10.14 7.35
CA ARG A 135 -6.70 10.42 6.60
C ARG A 135 -5.60 9.42 6.97
N VAL A 136 -4.86 8.93 5.98
CA VAL A 136 -3.62 8.17 6.18
C VAL A 136 -2.46 8.94 5.56
N ILE A 137 -1.39 9.12 6.32
CA ILE A 137 -0.16 9.81 5.90
C ILE A 137 1.00 8.82 5.97
N LEU A 138 1.71 8.66 4.86
CA LEU A 138 2.97 7.91 4.79
C LEU A 138 4.12 8.91 4.85
N ASP A 139 4.88 8.90 5.92
CA ASP A 139 6.12 9.65 6.04
C ASP A 139 7.31 8.81 5.58
N GLU A 140 8.30 9.43 4.95
CA GLU A 140 9.36 8.75 4.20
C GLU A 140 8.80 7.65 3.27
N ALA A 141 7.83 8.05 2.44
CA ALA A 141 7.02 7.16 1.61
C ALA A 141 7.84 6.28 0.64
N GLN A 142 9.11 6.57 0.38
CA GLN A 142 10.02 5.66 -0.33
C GLN A 142 10.08 4.26 0.29
N SER A 143 9.67 4.11 1.55
CA SER A 143 9.47 2.83 2.24
C SER A 143 8.53 1.86 1.50
N ILE A 144 7.61 2.38 0.66
CA ILE A 144 6.68 1.57 -0.13
C ILE A 144 7.00 1.57 -1.63
N LYS A 145 8.12 2.13 -2.10
CA LYS A 145 8.42 2.29 -3.54
C LYS A 145 8.27 1.00 -4.35
N ASN A 146 8.67 -0.13 -3.78
CA ASN A 146 8.47 -1.43 -4.40
C ASN A 146 7.08 -1.99 -4.05
N HIS A 147 6.18 -1.85 -5.02
CA HIS A 147 4.80 -2.37 -5.01
C HIS A 147 4.67 -3.88 -4.69
N ARG A 148 5.71 -4.70 -4.90
CA ARG A 148 5.66 -6.15 -4.61
C ARG A 148 5.81 -6.47 -3.12
N THR A 149 6.34 -5.53 -2.34
CA THR A 149 6.65 -5.76 -0.92
C THR A 149 5.40 -5.92 -0.06
N GLN A 150 5.53 -6.67 1.03
CA GLN A 150 4.40 -6.86 1.95
C GLN A 150 3.95 -5.55 2.60
N VAL A 151 4.88 -4.62 2.87
CA VAL A 151 4.56 -3.31 3.43
C VAL A 151 3.72 -2.46 2.47
N ALA A 152 4.09 -2.36 1.19
CA ALA A 152 3.31 -1.61 0.21
C ALA A 152 1.89 -2.17 0.08
N ARG A 153 1.80 -3.50 -0.05
CA ARG A 153 0.52 -4.23 -0.17
C ARG A 153 -0.36 -4.11 1.08
N ALA A 154 0.25 -4.00 2.26
CA ALA A 154 -0.45 -3.74 3.51
C ALA A 154 -0.95 -2.29 3.58
N CYS A 155 -0.12 -1.31 3.24
CA CYS A 155 -0.51 0.11 3.20
C CYS A 155 -1.70 0.37 2.27
N TRP A 156 -1.79 -0.30 1.11
CA TRP A 156 -2.95 -0.18 0.20
C TRP A 156 -4.24 -0.75 0.79
N GLY A 157 -4.12 -1.73 1.71
CA GLY A 157 -5.26 -2.35 2.39
C GLY A 157 -5.92 -1.43 3.44
N LEU A 158 -5.28 -0.32 3.80
CA LEU A 158 -5.83 0.64 4.74
C LEU A 158 -7.02 1.39 4.13
N ARG A 159 -8.11 1.42 4.89
CA ARG A 159 -9.31 2.18 4.54
C ARG A 159 -9.13 3.63 4.94
N ALA A 160 -9.03 4.52 3.95
CA ALA A 160 -8.88 5.95 4.16
C ALA A 160 -9.74 6.76 3.18
N LYS A 161 -10.28 7.90 3.62
CA LYS A 161 -10.91 8.89 2.74
C LYS A 161 -9.88 9.79 2.05
N ARG A 162 -8.82 10.17 2.75
CA ARG A 162 -7.71 11.01 2.25
C ARG A 162 -6.38 10.28 2.43
N ARG A 163 -5.47 10.41 1.48
CA ARG A 163 -4.16 9.72 1.51
C ARG A 163 -3.07 10.70 1.11
N TRP A 164 -1.95 10.66 1.84
CA TRP A 164 -0.83 11.56 1.62
C TRP A 164 0.46 10.77 1.67
N CYS A 165 1.38 11.09 0.77
CA CYS A 165 2.75 10.59 0.78
C CYS A 165 3.71 11.78 0.97
N LEU A 166 4.50 11.74 2.04
CA LEU A 166 5.58 12.68 2.32
C LEU A 166 6.90 11.93 2.07
N SER A 167 7.78 12.44 1.20
CA SER A 167 9.05 11.76 0.91
C SER A 167 10.06 12.68 0.22
N GLY A 168 11.18 13.00 0.85
CA GLY A 168 12.21 13.86 0.22
C GLY A 168 12.73 13.37 -1.14
N THR A 169 12.52 12.09 -1.48
CA THR A 169 13.02 11.42 -2.69
C THR A 169 11.95 10.49 -3.30
N PRO A 170 10.90 11.05 -3.94
CA PRO A 170 9.78 10.24 -4.41
C PRO A 170 10.22 9.21 -5.46
N ILE A 171 11.10 9.58 -6.39
CA ILE A 171 11.67 8.66 -7.39
C ILE A 171 13.12 8.37 -7.01
N GLN A 172 13.48 7.09 -6.88
CA GLN A 172 14.85 6.70 -6.54
C GLN A 172 15.49 5.85 -7.63
N ASN A 173 14.78 4.81 -8.09
CA ASN A 173 15.36 3.78 -8.94
C ASN A 173 14.76 3.80 -10.35
N ALA A 174 13.43 3.77 -10.44
CA ALA A 174 12.73 3.61 -11.71
C ALA A 174 11.35 4.29 -11.68
N VAL A 175 10.77 4.50 -12.85
CA VAL A 175 9.40 5.03 -13.01
C VAL A 175 8.38 4.13 -12.30
N ASP A 176 8.64 2.82 -12.21
CA ASP A 176 7.82 1.87 -11.46
C ASP A 176 7.65 2.22 -9.96
N ASP A 177 8.59 2.97 -9.37
CA ASP A 177 8.45 3.47 -7.98
C ASP A 177 7.18 4.32 -7.82
N LEU A 178 6.79 5.05 -8.88
CA LEU A 178 5.60 5.91 -8.88
C LEU A 178 4.30 5.12 -8.86
N TYR A 179 4.27 3.91 -9.44
CA TYR A 179 3.07 3.08 -9.42
C TYR A 179 2.62 2.81 -8.00
N SER A 180 3.56 2.51 -7.08
CA SER A 180 3.22 2.23 -5.70
C SER A 180 2.52 3.41 -5.01
N TYR A 181 2.93 4.65 -5.32
CA TYR A 181 2.27 5.84 -4.81
C TYR A 181 0.92 6.07 -5.48
N PHE A 182 0.80 5.98 -6.80
CA PHE A 182 -0.49 6.13 -7.49
C PHE A 182 -1.51 5.11 -6.95
N ARG A 183 -1.08 3.87 -6.76
CA ARG A 183 -1.88 2.80 -6.17
C ARG A 183 -2.31 3.13 -4.74
N PHE A 184 -1.38 3.58 -3.90
CA PHE A 184 -1.70 3.97 -2.54
C PHE A 184 -2.67 5.15 -2.51
N LEU A 185 -2.37 6.24 -3.20
CA LEU A 185 -3.21 7.44 -3.27
C LEU A 185 -4.60 7.15 -3.85
N GLY A 186 -4.72 6.13 -4.70
CA GLY A 186 -5.95 5.78 -5.39
C GLY A 186 -6.23 6.69 -6.58
N TYR A 187 -5.18 7.27 -7.17
CA TYR A 187 -5.29 8.26 -8.25
C TYR A 187 -5.54 7.55 -9.59
N GLN A 188 -6.79 7.59 -10.05
CA GLN A 188 -7.21 6.97 -11.31
C GLN A 188 -6.78 7.83 -12.51
N PRO A 189 -6.47 7.21 -13.67
CA PRO A 189 -6.46 5.76 -13.95
C PRO A 189 -5.16 5.06 -13.50
N TYR A 190 -4.16 5.80 -13.01
CA TYR A 190 -2.81 5.28 -12.77
C TYR A 190 -2.67 4.38 -11.54
N ALA A 191 -3.70 4.29 -10.71
CA ALA A 191 -3.78 3.33 -9.61
C ALA A 191 -4.03 1.89 -10.11
N ASP A 192 -4.41 1.70 -11.37
CA ASP A 192 -4.42 0.39 -12.04
C ASP A 192 -3.09 0.12 -12.74
N TYR A 193 -2.54 -1.10 -12.57
CA TYR A 193 -1.21 -1.43 -13.09
C TYR A 193 -1.17 -1.49 -14.61
N GLY A 194 -2.21 -2.03 -15.26
CA GLY A 194 -2.29 -2.12 -16.71
C GLY A 194 -2.33 -0.74 -17.35
N SER A 195 -3.16 0.15 -16.78
CA SER A 195 -3.29 1.55 -17.19
C SER A 195 -1.98 2.33 -16.96
N PHE A 196 -1.35 2.16 -15.79
CA PHE A 196 -0.04 2.75 -15.51
C PHE A 196 1.02 2.31 -16.52
N CYS A 197 1.09 1.01 -16.81
CA CYS A 197 2.04 0.45 -17.76
C CYS A 197 1.81 1.00 -19.17
N SER A 198 0.57 0.96 -19.65
CA SER A 198 0.22 1.43 -21.00
C SER A 198 0.46 2.93 -21.16
N MET A 199 0.00 3.73 -20.21
CA MET A 199 -0.02 5.19 -20.35
C MET A 199 1.28 5.86 -19.95
N ILE A 200 1.95 5.39 -18.89
CA ILE A 200 3.17 6.02 -18.37
C ILE A 200 4.41 5.21 -18.78
N LYS A 201 4.52 3.96 -18.32
CA LYS A 201 5.76 3.16 -18.46
C LYS A 201 6.14 2.95 -19.92
N ASN A 202 5.22 2.40 -20.72
CA ASN A 202 5.45 2.08 -22.13
C ASN A 202 5.63 3.35 -22.97
N THR A 203 4.93 4.44 -22.65
CA THR A 203 5.10 5.73 -23.31
C THR A 203 6.50 6.29 -23.09
N ILE A 204 7.03 6.21 -21.87
CA ILE A 204 8.40 6.64 -21.55
C ILE A 204 9.42 5.74 -22.27
N SER A 205 9.19 4.42 -22.31
CA SER A 205 10.10 3.50 -23.02
C SER A 205 10.12 3.74 -24.54
N ARG A 206 8.98 4.09 -25.15
CA ARG A 206 8.87 4.35 -26.60
C ARG A 206 9.38 5.73 -27.00
N ASN A 207 9.05 6.76 -26.22
CA ASN A 207 9.48 8.13 -26.47
C ASN A 207 9.80 8.82 -25.12
N PRO A 208 11.05 8.73 -24.65
CA PRO A 208 11.43 9.26 -23.34
C PRO A 208 11.11 10.74 -23.18
N THR A 209 11.42 11.56 -24.20
CA THR A 209 11.25 13.01 -24.14
C THR A 209 9.79 13.40 -23.90
N ASN A 210 8.86 12.83 -24.67
CA ASN A 210 7.44 13.13 -24.52
C ASN A 210 6.81 12.41 -23.32
N GLY A 211 7.25 11.19 -23.03
CA GLY A 211 6.78 10.42 -21.88
C GLY A 211 7.08 11.11 -20.56
N TYR A 212 8.29 11.66 -20.38
CA TYR A 212 8.62 12.42 -19.18
C TYR A 212 7.88 13.76 -19.10
N LYS A 213 7.64 14.46 -20.22
CA LYS A 213 6.81 15.67 -20.23
C LYS A 213 5.39 15.37 -19.76
N MET A 214 4.78 14.30 -20.28
CA MET A 214 3.45 13.87 -19.86
C MET A 214 3.44 13.50 -18.37
N LEU A 215 4.44 12.73 -17.91
CA LEU A 215 4.57 12.37 -16.51
C LEU A 215 4.70 13.62 -15.62
N GLN A 216 5.51 14.60 -16.02
CA GLN A 216 5.63 15.87 -15.31
C GLN A 216 4.30 16.61 -15.23
N THR A 217 3.50 16.65 -16.30
CA THR A 217 2.17 17.25 -16.28
C THR A 217 1.25 16.56 -15.27
N VAL A 218 1.23 15.23 -15.26
CA VAL A 218 0.45 14.45 -14.27
C VAL A 218 0.94 14.73 -12.85
N LEU A 219 2.25 14.70 -12.64
CA LEU A 219 2.83 14.95 -11.33
C LEU A 219 2.58 16.37 -10.85
N LYS A 220 2.54 17.39 -11.72
CA LYS A 220 2.21 18.77 -11.32
C LYS A 220 0.80 18.90 -10.72
N THR A 221 -0.14 18.04 -11.10
CA THR A 221 -1.51 18.06 -10.57
C THR A 221 -1.59 17.49 -9.15
N ILE A 222 -0.81 16.45 -8.87
CA ILE A 222 -0.92 15.73 -7.59
C ILE A 222 0.24 16.01 -6.63
N MET A 223 1.41 16.40 -7.13
CA MET A 223 2.65 16.56 -6.37
C MET A 223 2.99 18.03 -6.19
N LEU A 224 3.02 18.46 -4.93
CA LEU A 224 3.66 19.71 -4.56
C LEU A 224 5.15 19.47 -4.24
N ARG A 225 6.07 20.02 -5.03
CA ARG A 225 7.53 19.97 -4.77
C ARG A 225 8.13 21.36 -4.75
N ARG A 226 8.91 21.67 -3.70
CA ARG A 226 9.67 22.92 -3.54
C ARG A 226 11.16 22.63 -3.32
N THR A 227 12.05 23.45 -3.89
CA THR A 227 13.51 23.34 -3.73
C THR A 227 13.98 24.26 -2.59
N LYS A 228 15.18 24.08 -2.04
CA LYS A 228 15.63 24.75 -0.78
C LYS A 228 15.69 26.30 -0.85
N GLY A 229 15.40 26.92 -2.00
CA GLY A 229 15.12 28.35 -2.13
C GLY A 229 13.71 28.76 -1.69
N GLU A 230 12.77 27.82 -1.52
CA GLU A 230 11.38 28.04 -1.10
C GLU A 230 10.92 26.87 -0.18
N LEU A 231 10.41 27.20 1.01
CA LEU A 231 10.11 26.27 2.13
C LEU A 231 9.26 25.02 1.77
N LYS A 232 9.72 23.83 2.17
CA LYS A 232 9.27 22.49 1.73
C LYS A 232 8.18 21.85 2.58
N ILE A 233 7.09 21.40 1.95
CA ILE A 233 6.31 20.22 2.35
C ILE A 233 5.89 19.51 1.06
N LEU A 234 6.10 18.19 0.98
CA LEU A 234 5.56 17.38 -0.10
C LEU A 234 4.16 16.95 0.28
N LEU A 235 3.20 17.40 -0.50
CA LEU A 235 1.82 17.03 -0.34
C LEU A 235 1.42 16.38 -1.65
N LEU A 236 1.33 15.05 -1.64
CA LEU A 236 0.62 14.31 -2.66
C LEU A 236 -0.85 14.23 -2.23
N GLN A 237 -1.73 14.99 -2.90
CA GLN A 237 -3.18 14.98 -2.65
C GLN A 237 -3.89 13.89 -3.45
#